data_AF-A0A849DYX2-F1
#
_entry.id   AF-A0A849DYX2-F1
#
_cell.length_a   1.000
_cell.length_b   1.000
_cell.length_c   1.000
_cell.angle_alpha   90.00
_cell.angle_beta   90.00
_cell.angle_gamma   90.00
#
_symmetry.space_group_name_H-M   'P 1'
#
loop_
_entity.id
_entity.type
_entity.pdbx_description
1 polymer ?
#
loop_
_entity_poly.entity_id
_entity_poly.type
_entity_poly.pdbx_seq_one_letter_code
_entity_poly.pdbx_strand_id
1 'polypeptide(L)'
;MQYKKSHRASLRSNLISLILGLLLLVVMSGCGGSNSNGNPPSQQESIIVNSLLDEDPATAGVVTLRAALANAQPGQRITFDQNLNGETINLTFIDTQHTVLTGEVMGFDDANNISYLVGYYNRDYGKSALFSDKDVFLDASNLSDGITINWQGTDSARVLAVAGDLYLNNVSITGGHSLFDVAIDVGQHSDDQQIATLARGAGLAVWGVANLNDCYIYDNHAEGDPSDSSRDGGAYGGGVYADTVVINNCTISGNTVSGGGAAGGGIFIVGGRDTGQDTSEIIKTTISENRITGIFAYGAGAYSDGGGIGMSTRLKVVNSTVARNLVEPPLLPPFLLDLLDIGYWRGGGLYMSNGYMQVISSTIVENQVFGKPRTNELNKPNLAGGIAATIGNAHAVEDMVIGHSIIAGNTVHEIQGVGRFGYEIGNTYAHDVFSGSVFEFRSLGYNRIGVLDLSQILVPIGEPIWASLSRKHYPQAGDLDGVELTEVLGTAALSSIITSVGVQTTDNAVLHYRPLGSSLNQIPASTYPLTEVLGELSGNSGEGQNPMLLPLM
;
A
#
# COMPACT_ATOMS: atom_id res chain seq x y z
N MET A 1 68.76 -30.55 5.31
CA MET A 1 69.48 -31.84 5.46
C MET A 1 68.79 -32.90 4.61
N GLN A 2 69.58 -33.62 3.80
CA GLN A 2 69.51 -35.06 3.46
C GLN A 2 68.13 -35.78 3.51
N TYR A 3 67.58 -36.20 2.34
CA TYR A 3 67.57 -37.60 1.79
C TYR A 3 66.43 -38.50 2.37
N LYS A 4 65.79 -39.51 1.74
CA LYS A 4 65.90 -40.39 0.53
C LYS A 4 64.49 -41.04 0.29
N LYS A 5 64.02 -41.62 -0.84
CA LYS A 5 64.39 -41.65 -2.29
C LYS A 5 63.33 -42.46 -3.12
N SER A 6 63.18 -42.18 -4.43
CA SER A 6 62.91 -43.16 -5.54
C SER A 6 61.48 -43.71 -5.76
N HIS A 7 60.97 -44.03 -6.97
CA HIS A 7 61.46 -44.09 -8.38
C HIS A 7 60.39 -43.48 -9.34
N ARG A 8 60.68 -42.79 -10.46
CA ARG A 8 60.99 -43.28 -11.85
C ARG A 8 60.16 -44.49 -12.34
N ALA A 9 59.70 -44.60 -13.60
CA ALA A 9 59.50 -43.68 -14.72
C ALA A 9 58.71 -44.39 -15.86
N SER A 10 58.03 -43.63 -16.73
CA SER A 10 57.77 -43.93 -18.17
C SER A 10 57.47 -45.37 -18.63
N LEU A 11 56.26 -45.59 -19.16
CA LEU A 11 56.12 -46.20 -20.49
C LEU A 11 54.86 -45.71 -21.23
N ARG A 12 54.91 -45.74 -22.56
CA ARG A 12 53.95 -45.07 -23.46
C ARG A 12 52.88 -46.01 -24.01
N SER A 13 51.73 -45.42 -24.33
CA SER A 13 50.90 -45.64 -25.53
C SER A 13 50.35 -47.04 -25.88
N ASN A 14 49.13 -47.02 -26.43
CA ASN A 14 48.46 -48.07 -27.21
C ASN A 14 47.68 -49.13 -26.40
N LEU A 15 46.50 -48.73 -25.91
CA LEU A 15 45.29 -49.47 -26.31
C LEU A 15 44.15 -48.47 -26.59
N ILE A 16 43.90 -48.29 -27.89
CA ILE A 16 42.91 -47.39 -28.48
C ILE A 16 41.59 -48.17 -28.69
N SER A 17 40.46 -47.48 -28.57
CA SER A 17 39.15 -47.86 -29.14
C SER A 17 38.53 -49.22 -28.77
N LEU A 18 38.32 -49.46 -27.47
CA LEU A 18 37.18 -50.27 -27.01
C LEU A 18 36.64 -49.63 -25.72
N ILE A 19 35.34 -49.79 -25.43
CA ILE A 19 34.61 -49.05 -24.36
C ILE A 19 34.37 -47.56 -24.72
N LEU A 20 33.92 -47.30 -25.94
CA LEU A 20 33.16 -46.08 -26.28
C LEU A 20 31.80 -46.49 -26.89
N GLY A 21 30.95 -47.06 -26.04
CA GLY A 21 29.64 -47.59 -26.39
C GLY A 21 29.12 -48.51 -25.28
N LEU A 22 27.89 -48.26 -24.81
CA LEU A 22 27.26 -48.83 -23.60
C LEU A 22 28.05 -48.47 -22.31
N LEU A 23 27.65 -47.47 -21.53
CA LEU A 23 26.39 -47.49 -20.78
C LEU A 23 25.73 -46.11 -20.69
N LEU A 24 24.43 -46.06 -20.95
CA LEU A 24 23.55 -44.98 -20.49
C LEU A 24 23.14 -45.23 -19.01
N LEU A 25 22.65 -44.16 -18.38
CA LEU A 25 21.80 -44.10 -17.17
C LEU A 25 22.46 -44.09 -15.78
N VAL A 26 21.91 -43.17 -14.97
CA VAL A 26 21.91 -43.00 -13.51
C VAL A 26 23.02 -42.13 -12.87
N VAL A 27 22.56 -41.12 -12.11
CA VAL A 27 23.22 -40.10 -11.27
C VAL A 27 24.07 -39.01 -11.96
N MET A 28 23.48 -37.80 -12.03
CA MET A 28 24.19 -36.53 -11.78
C MET A 28 23.29 -35.63 -10.93
N SER A 29 23.52 -35.61 -9.61
CA SER A 29 23.10 -34.49 -8.77
C SER A 29 24.14 -33.38 -8.94
N GLY A 30 23.72 -32.16 -9.26
CA GLY A 30 24.64 -31.03 -9.47
C GLY A 30 23.93 -29.70 -9.29
N CYS A 31 24.32 -28.95 -8.26
CA CYS A 31 23.75 -27.64 -7.96
C CYS A 31 24.21 -26.60 -8.99
N GLY A 32 23.33 -25.67 -9.34
CA GLY A 32 23.65 -24.46 -10.10
C GLY A 32 22.58 -23.41 -9.84
N GLY A 33 22.91 -22.38 -9.06
CA GLY A 33 21.96 -21.34 -8.67
C GLY A 33 21.50 -20.50 -9.87
N SER A 34 20.23 -20.15 -9.88
CA SER A 34 19.61 -19.32 -10.93
C SER A 34 19.28 -17.94 -10.36
N ASN A 35 19.93 -16.89 -10.86
CA ASN A 35 19.41 -15.54 -10.70
C ASN A 35 18.08 -15.43 -11.45
N SER A 36 17.02 -15.01 -10.77
CA SER A 36 15.72 -14.69 -11.34
C SER A 36 15.74 -13.35 -12.09
N ASN A 37 16.52 -13.26 -13.17
CA ASN A 37 16.28 -12.22 -14.18
C ASN A 37 15.07 -12.66 -15.03
N GLY A 38 13.96 -11.93 -14.90
CA GLY A 38 12.74 -12.21 -15.64
C GLY A 38 12.93 -12.12 -17.16
N ASN A 39 12.98 -13.28 -17.81
CA ASN A 39 12.59 -13.40 -19.22
C ASN A 39 11.11 -13.82 -19.24
N PRO A 40 10.27 -13.25 -20.14
CA PRO A 40 8.90 -13.70 -20.29
C PRO A 40 8.86 -15.17 -20.74
N PRO A 41 7.86 -15.97 -20.29
CA PRO A 41 7.73 -17.36 -20.69
C PRO A 41 7.57 -17.49 -22.21
N SER A 42 8.01 -18.63 -22.73
CA SER A 42 8.02 -18.93 -24.18
C SER A 42 6.62 -18.81 -24.80
N GLN A 43 6.56 -18.28 -26.03
CA GLN A 43 5.37 -18.09 -26.89
C GLN A 43 4.22 -19.10 -26.70
N GLN A 44 3.39 -18.89 -25.68
CA GLN A 44 2.03 -19.40 -25.63
C GLN A 44 1.12 -18.40 -26.34
N GLU A 45 0.20 -18.90 -27.16
CA GLU A 45 -0.84 -18.06 -27.75
C GLU A 45 -1.73 -17.49 -26.64
N SER A 46 -2.06 -16.21 -26.73
CA SER A 46 -2.92 -15.54 -25.76
C SER A 46 -4.36 -16.03 -25.88
N ILE A 47 -5.06 -16.14 -24.74
CA ILE A 47 -6.51 -16.39 -24.76
C ILE A 47 -7.20 -15.05 -25.03
N ILE A 48 -8.00 -14.97 -26.08
CA ILE A 48 -8.72 -13.74 -26.46
C ILE A 48 -10.14 -13.81 -25.91
N VAL A 49 -10.46 -12.96 -24.94
CA VAL A 49 -11.83 -12.70 -24.48
C VAL A 49 -12.57 -11.95 -25.59
N ASN A 50 -13.70 -12.46 -26.02
CA ASN A 50 -14.45 -11.95 -27.18
C ASN A 50 -15.89 -11.54 -26.85
N SER A 51 -16.21 -11.38 -25.56
CA SER A 51 -17.57 -11.16 -25.08
C SER A 51 -17.63 -10.37 -23.78
N LEU A 52 -18.70 -9.60 -23.61
CA LEU A 52 -19.06 -8.88 -22.38
C LEU A 52 -19.91 -9.73 -21.42
N LEU A 53 -20.29 -10.94 -21.83
CA LEU A 53 -21.11 -11.85 -21.03
C LEU A 53 -20.28 -12.46 -19.89
N ASP A 54 -20.88 -12.50 -18.69
CA ASP A 54 -20.45 -13.38 -17.61
C ASP A 54 -21.34 -14.63 -17.64
N GLU A 55 -20.81 -15.75 -18.13
CA GLU A 55 -21.51 -17.04 -18.27
C GLU A 55 -20.63 -18.18 -17.78
N ASP A 56 -21.22 -19.12 -17.03
CA ASP A 56 -20.66 -20.43 -16.72
C ASP A 56 -21.73 -21.55 -16.84
N PRO A 57 -21.53 -22.55 -17.71
CA PRO A 57 -20.50 -22.62 -18.75
C PRO A 57 -20.78 -21.63 -19.88
N ALA A 58 -19.72 -21.05 -20.46
CA ALA A 58 -19.83 -20.13 -21.58
C ALA A 58 -20.47 -20.78 -22.83
N THR A 59 -21.27 -20.00 -23.56
CA THR A 59 -21.85 -20.40 -24.84
C THR A 59 -20.79 -20.83 -25.87
N ALA A 60 -21.07 -21.85 -26.69
CA ALA A 60 -20.09 -22.38 -27.65
C ALA A 60 -19.60 -21.32 -28.65
N GLY A 61 -18.29 -21.11 -28.72
CA GLY A 61 -17.64 -20.07 -29.55
C GLY A 61 -17.46 -18.72 -28.83
N VAL A 62 -18.02 -18.56 -27.64
CA VAL A 62 -17.84 -17.42 -26.75
C VAL A 62 -16.71 -17.72 -25.77
N VAL A 63 -15.82 -16.74 -25.58
CA VAL A 63 -14.78 -16.74 -24.56
C VAL A 63 -15.07 -15.58 -23.63
N THR A 64 -15.69 -15.89 -22.49
CA THR A 64 -15.91 -14.94 -21.39
C THR A 64 -14.63 -14.73 -20.59
N LEU A 65 -14.52 -13.64 -19.83
CA LEU A 65 -13.36 -13.40 -18.96
C LEU A 65 -13.18 -14.53 -17.93
N ARG A 66 -14.28 -15.01 -17.33
CA ARG A 66 -14.29 -16.15 -16.40
C ARG A 66 -13.76 -17.42 -17.05
N ALA A 67 -14.24 -17.77 -18.24
CA ALA A 67 -13.77 -18.92 -18.98
C ALA A 67 -12.28 -18.79 -19.38
N ALA A 68 -11.83 -17.58 -19.75
CA ALA A 68 -10.42 -17.33 -20.05
C ALA A 68 -9.54 -17.52 -18.81
N LEU A 69 -9.94 -16.96 -17.65
CA LEU A 69 -9.21 -17.06 -16.39
C LEU A 69 -9.09 -18.52 -15.91
N ALA A 70 -10.19 -19.28 -15.98
CA ALA A 70 -10.21 -20.70 -15.62
C ALA A 70 -9.27 -21.54 -16.51
N ASN A 71 -9.28 -21.31 -17.83
CA ASN A 71 -8.50 -22.12 -18.79
C ASN A 71 -7.04 -21.67 -18.97
N ALA A 72 -6.69 -20.42 -18.61
CA ALA A 72 -5.33 -19.90 -18.71
C ALA A 72 -4.33 -20.77 -17.92
N GLN A 73 -3.20 -21.07 -18.54
CA GLN A 73 -2.05 -21.63 -17.82
C GLN A 73 -1.39 -20.53 -16.96
N PRO A 74 -0.67 -20.86 -15.87
CA PRO A 74 0.07 -19.89 -15.09
C PRO A 74 1.01 -19.05 -15.98
N GLY A 75 0.90 -17.73 -15.92
CA GLY A 75 1.67 -16.81 -16.77
C GLY A 75 1.18 -16.66 -18.21
N GLN A 76 0.10 -17.34 -18.63
CA GLN A 76 -0.48 -17.17 -19.96
C GLN A 76 -1.27 -15.86 -20.03
N ARG A 77 -0.95 -15.04 -21.04
CA ARG A 77 -1.62 -13.76 -21.25
C ARG A 77 -3.06 -13.95 -21.74
N ILE A 78 -3.99 -13.27 -21.10
CA ILE A 78 -5.37 -13.06 -21.55
C ILE A 78 -5.43 -11.67 -22.18
N THR A 79 -5.93 -11.59 -23.40
CA THR A 79 -6.16 -10.34 -24.14
C THR A 79 -7.62 -10.22 -24.50
N PHE A 80 -8.00 -9.07 -25.07
CA PHE A 80 -9.40 -8.74 -25.39
C PHE A 80 -9.56 -8.44 -26.88
N ASP A 81 -10.68 -8.88 -27.46
CA ASP A 81 -11.04 -8.58 -28.84
C ASP A 81 -11.30 -7.08 -29.03
N GLN A 82 -10.96 -6.53 -30.21
CA GLN A 82 -11.07 -5.10 -30.49
C GLN A 82 -12.50 -4.55 -30.35
N ASN A 83 -13.52 -5.40 -30.51
CA ASN A 83 -14.92 -5.02 -30.34
C ASN A 83 -15.31 -4.75 -28.87
N LEU A 84 -14.42 -5.01 -27.91
CA LEU A 84 -14.62 -4.71 -26.48
C LEU A 84 -13.95 -3.39 -26.03
N ASN A 85 -13.38 -2.62 -26.96
CA ASN A 85 -12.67 -1.37 -26.68
C ASN A 85 -13.58 -0.30 -26.06
N GLY A 86 -13.30 0.08 -24.81
CA GLY A 86 -14.07 1.06 -24.04
C GLY A 86 -15.35 0.50 -23.41
N GLU A 87 -15.58 -0.80 -23.51
CA GLU A 87 -16.78 -1.48 -22.97
C GLU A 87 -16.59 -1.96 -21.53
N THR A 88 -17.69 -2.38 -20.90
CA THR A 88 -17.70 -2.92 -19.53
C THR A 88 -18.18 -4.38 -19.51
N ILE A 89 -17.35 -5.28 -18.98
CA ILE A 89 -17.74 -6.64 -18.58
C ILE A 89 -18.42 -6.54 -17.21
N ASN A 90 -19.72 -6.79 -17.15
CA ASN A 90 -20.47 -6.84 -15.90
C ASN A 90 -20.48 -8.27 -15.36
N LEU A 91 -19.72 -8.51 -14.29
CA LEU A 91 -19.71 -9.76 -13.56
C LEU A 91 -20.96 -9.84 -12.67
N THR A 92 -21.67 -10.96 -12.73
CA THR A 92 -22.89 -11.21 -11.95
C THR A 92 -22.84 -12.53 -11.16
N PHE A 93 -21.88 -13.40 -11.48
CA PHE A 93 -21.65 -14.66 -10.77
C PHE A 93 -20.49 -14.56 -9.77
N ILE A 94 -20.68 -15.14 -8.59
CA ILE A 94 -19.60 -15.37 -7.61
C ILE A 94 -18.87 -16.63 -8.03
N ASP A 95 -17.55 -16.53 -8.22
CA ASP A 95 -16.66 -17.65 -8.59
C ASP A 95 -16.40 -18.57 -7.39
N THR A 96 -16.08 -17.96 -6.25
CA THR A 96 -15.86 -18.64 -4.98
C THR A 96 -16.54 -17.89 -3.85
N GLN A 97 -17.20 -18.64 -2.97
CA GLN A 97 -17.80 -18.12 -1.74
C GLN A 97 -16.72 -17.85 -0.67
N HIS A 98 -15.60 -18.57 -0.74
CA HIS A 98 -14.49 -18.52 0.20
C HIS A 98 -13.17 -18.40 -0.58
N THR A 99 -12.77 -17.17 -0.88
CA THR A 99 -11.44 -16.87 -1.41
C THR A 99 -10.44 -17.07 -0.28
N VAL A 100 -9.52 -18.03 -0.44
CA VAL A 100 -8.43 -18.23 0.50
C VAL A 100 -7.19 -17.51 0.01
N LEU A 101 -6.73 -16.52 0.77
CA LEU A 101 -5.44 -15.84 0.60
C LEU A 101 -4.68 -15.88 1.91
N THR A 102 -3.35 -15.76 1.85
CA THR A 102 -2.57 -15.60 3.08
C THR A 102 -2.99 -14.30 3.78
N GLY A 103 -3.02 -14.32 5.10
CA GLY A 103 -3.33 -13.17 5.94
C GLY A 103 -2.60 -13.26 7.27
N GLU A 104 -2.27 -12.09 7.79
CA GLU A 104 -1.64 -11.92 9.10
C GLU A 104 -2.63 -12.17 10.25
N VAL A 105 -2.17 -12.85 11.29
CA VAL A 105 -2.93 -13.06 12.53
C VAL A 105 -2.19 -12.37 13.66
N MET A 106 -2.88 -11.47 14.36
CA MET A 106 -2.35 -10.72 15.50
C MET A 106 -2.90 -11.30 16.80
N GLY A 107 -2.00 -11.52 17.76
CA GLY A 107 -2.32 -11.80 19.14
C GLY A 107 -2.31 -10.53 19.97
N PHE A 108 -2.86 -10.63 21.18
CA PHE A 108 -2.79 -9.60 22.20
C PHE A 108 -2.38 -10.21 23.54
N ASP A 109 -1.45 -9.56 24.22
CA ASP A 109 -1.09 -9.85 25.60
C ASP A 109 -1.80 -8.83 26.50
N ASP A 110 -2.95 -9.23 27.04
CA ASP A 110 -3.77 -8.41 27.94
C ASP A 110 -3.01 -7.94 29.20
N ALA A 111 -2.05 -8.74 29.68
CA ALA A 111 -1.34 -8.45 30.93
C ALA A 111 -0.31 -7.32 30.75
N ASN A 112 0.25 -7.20 29.53
CA ASN A 112 1.22 -6.16 29.18
C ASN A 112 0.64 -5.08 28.25
N ASN A 113 -0.59 -5.24 27.75
CA ASN A 113 -1.26 -4.37 26.78
C ASN A 113 -0.44 -4.20 25.47
N ILE A 114 0.03 -5.33 24.93
CA ILE A 114 0.88 -5.39 23.72
C ILE A 114 0.22 -6.28 22.67
N SER A 115 0.07 -5.78 21.44
CA SER A 115 -0.22 -6.63 20.29
C SER A 115 1.07 -7.20 19.69
N TYR A 116 1.02 -8.45 19.24
CA TYR A 116 2.16 -9.14 18.62
C TYR A 116 1.69 -9.98 17.43
N LEU A 117 2.56 -10.16 16.44
CA LEU A 117 2.31 -11.04 15.31
C LEU A 117 2.35 -12.50 15.79
N VAL A 118 1.26 -13.25 15.58
CA VAL A 118 1.22 -14.71 15.79
C VAL A 118 1.85 -15.41 14.58
N GLY A 119 1.48 -14.97 13.37
CA GLY A 119 1.99 -15.53 12.13
C GLY A 119 1.19 -15.09 10.91
N TYR A 120 1.44 -15.76 9.80
CA TYR A 120 0.70 -15.60 8.55
C TYR A 120 0.14 -16.97 8.16
N TYR A 121 -1.14 -17.01 7.86
CA TYR A 121 -1.93 -18.22 7.67
C TYR A 121 -2.78 -18.08 6.42
N ASN A 122 -3.26 -19.19 5.85
CA ASN A 122 -4.33 -19.14 4.88
C ASN A 122 -5.61 -18.68 5.60
N ARG A 123 -6.19 -17.57 5.16
CA ARG A 123 -7.40 -16.95 5.73
C ARG A 123 -8.48 -16.86 4.66
N ASP A 124 -9.72 -16.94 5.10
CA ASP A 124 -10.89 -16.75 4.28
C ASP A 124 -11.21 -15.26 4.11
N TYR A 125 -11.12 -14.78 2.88
CA TYR A 125 -11.47 -13.43 2.46
C TYR A 125 -12.93 -13.37 1.93
N GLY A 126 -13.68 -14.47 1.94
CA GLY A 126 -15.06 -14.53 1.50
C GLY A 126 -15.24 -14.41 -0.02
N LYS A 127 -16.38 -13.85 -0.43
CA LYS A 127 -16.86 -13.89 -1.82
C LYS A 127 -15.98 -13.10 -2.81
N SER A 128 -15.71 -13.73 -3.96
CA SER A 128 -15.10 -13.07 -5.14
C SER A 128 -15.84 -13.36 -6.43
N ALA A 129 -16.03 -12.32 -7.25
CA ALA A 129 -16.59 -12.44 -8.58
C ALA A 129 -15.66 -13.19 -9.54
N LEU A 130 -14.34 -13.10 -9.34
CA LEU A 130 -13.30 -13.90 -10.00
C LEU A 130 -12.21 -14.29 -8.99
N PHE A 131 -11.72 -15.53 -9.05
CA PHE A 131 -10.56 -15.97 -8.25
C PHE A 131 -9.52 -16.73 -9.10
N SER A 132 -8.25 -16.64 -8.71
CA SER A 132 -7.14 -17.36 -9.35
C SER A 132 -6.08 -17.75 -8.31
N ASP A 133 -5.63 -19.00 -8.33
CA ASP A 133 -4.57 -19.57 -7.48
C ASP A 133 -3.19 -19.63 -8.19
N LYS A 134 -3.01 -18.74 -9.16
CA LYS A 134 -1.88 -18.66 -10.10
C LYS A 134 -1.75 -17.22 -10.62
N ASP A 135 -0.57 -16.89 -11.14
CA ASP A 135 -0.30 -15.58 -11.75
C ASP A 135 -1.28 -15.26 -12.90
N VAL A 136 -1.84 -14.05 -12.87
CA VAL A 136 -2.86 -13.56 -13.80
C VAL A 136 -2.31 -12.43 -14.65
N PHE A 137 -2.50 -12.51 -15.97
CA PHE A 137 -2.07 -11.49 -16.93
C PHE A 137 -3.26 -11.04 -17.80
N LEU A 138 -3.90 -9.93 -17.44
CA LEU A 138 -4.96 -9.30 -18.25
C LEU A 138 -4.39 -8.09 -18.99
N ASP A 139 -4.30 -8.19 -20.31
CA ASP A 139 -3.67 -7.18 -21.16
C ASP A 139 -4.62 -6.63 -22.23
N ALA A 140 -5.15 -5.44 -21.95
CA ALA A 140 -6.01 -4.65 -22.83
C ALA A 140 -5.25 -3.54 -23.58
N SER A 141 -3.90 -3.54 -23.62
CA SER A 141 -3.13 -2.47 -24.29
C SER A 141 -3.34 -2.32 -25.79
N ASN A 142 -3.96 -3.31 -26.46
CA ASN A 142 -4.40 -3.19 -27.86
C ASN A 142 -5.73 -2.44 -28.01
N LEU A 143 -6.48 -2.26 -26.92
CA LEU A 143 -7.67 -1.42 -26.83
C LEU A 143 -7.20 0.01 -26.47
N SER A 144 -7.53 1.01 -27.29
CA SER A 144 -7.16 2.42 -27.05
C SER A 144 -7.83 3.01 -25.81
N ASP A 145 -9.06 2.57 -25.55
CA ASP A 145 -9.92 3.07 -24.46
C ASP A 145 -10.02 2.03 -23.32
N GLY A 146 -9.21 0.97 -23.39
CA GLY A 146 -9.14 -0.10 -22.40
C GLY A 146 -10.40 -0.97 -22.35
N ILE A 147 -10.61 -1.60 -21.20
CA ILE A 147 -11.84 -2.32 -20.85
C ILE A 147 -12.10 -2.20 -19.34
N THR A 148 -13.36 -2.17 -18.93
CA THR A 148 -13.74 -2.15 -17.51
C THR A 148 -14.28 -3.51 -17.08
N ILE A 149 -13.87 -3.98 -15.91
CA ILE A 149 -14.45 -5.13 -15.21
C ILE A 149 -15.21 -4.58 -14.01
N ASN A 150 -16.53 -4.79 -13.99
CA ASN A 150 -17.44 -4.28 -12.98
C ASN A 150 -18.10 -5.43 -12.22
N TRP A 151 -18.23 -5.32 -10.89
CA TRP A 151 -19.15 -6.18 -10.14
C TRP A 151 -20.58 -5.61 -10.20
N GLN A 152 -21.53 -6.44 -10.64
CA GLN A 152 -22.94 -6.09 -10.77
C GLN A 152 -23.88 -7.19 -10.24
N GLY A 153 -23.37 -8.17 -9.48
CA GLY A 153 -24.19 -9.18 -8.84
C GLY A 153 -25.01 -8.62 -7.67
N THR A 154 -25.94 -9.44 -7.15
CA THR A 154 -26.87 -9.04 -6.06
C THR A 154 -26.25 -9.06 -4.68
N ASP A 155 -25.19 -9.85 -4.51
CA ASP A 155 -24.49 -10.08 -3.26
C ASP A 155 -23.24 -9.19 -3.17
N SER A 156 -22.72 -8.96 -1.96
CA SER A 156 -21.38 -8.40 -1.80
C SER A 156 -20.33 -9.41 -2.29
N ALA A 157 -19.53 -9.03 -3.28
CA ALA A 157 -18.31 -9.74 -3.67
C ALA A 157 -17.25 -8.73 -4.16
N ARG A 158 -15.98 -9.04 -3.93
CA ARG A 158 -14.87 -8.30 -4.57
C ARG A 158 -14.77 -8.64 -6.05
N VAL A 159 -14.17 -7.76 -6.87
CA VAL A 159 -14.08 -7.98 -8.32
C VAL A 159 -13.11 -9.12 -8.66
N LEU A 160 -11.87 -9.09 -8.13
CA LEU A 160 -10.85 -10.09 -8.43
C LEU A 160 -9.94 -10.36 -7.23
N ALA A 161 -9.71 -11.65 -6.94
CA ALA A 161 -8.67 -12.11 -6.03
C ALA A 161 -7.65 -13.02 -6.71
N VAL A 162 -6.37 -12.87 -6.33
CA VAL A 162 -5.25 -13.65 -6.88
C VAL A 162 -4.31 -14.11 -5.75
N ALA A 163 -4.05 -15.41 -5.66
CA ALA A 163 -2.93 -15.98 -4.91
C ALA A 163 -1.75 -16.19 -5.87
N GLY A 164 -0.88 -15.19 -5.96
CA GLY A 164 0.12 -15.06 -7.02
C GLY A 164 0.23 -13.61 -7.52
N ASP A 165 1.03 -13.38 -8.56
CA ASP A 165 1.17 -12.05 -9.15
C ASP A 165 -0.03 -11.68 -10.04
N LEU A 166 -0.44 -10.41 -10.00
CA LEU A 166 -1.47 -9.85 -10.88
C LEU A 166 -0.85 -8.80 -11.79
N TYR A 167 -1.01 -8.97 -13.10
CA TYR A 167 -0.63 -7.99 -14.12
C TYR A 167 -1.90 -7.48 -14.82
N LEU A 168 -2.23 -6.20 -14.58
CA LEU A 168 -3.28 -5.48 -15.30
C LEU A 168 -2.65 -4.39 -16.17
N ASN A 169 -3.11 -4.29 -17.42
CA ASN A 169 -2.62 -3.30 -18.39
C ASN A 169 -3.79 -2.74 -19.20
N ASN A 170 -4.12 -1.46 -18.99
CA ASN A 170 -5.31 -0.77 -19.53
C ASN A 170 -6.65 -1.46 -19.17
N VAL A 171 -6.73 -2.05 -17.96
CA VAL A 171 -7.92 -2.72 -17.43
C VAL A 171 -8.40 -1.98 -16.18
N SER A 172 -9.66 -1.55 -16.18
CA SER A 172 -10.28 -0.83 -15.05
C SER A 172 -11.12 -1.76 -14.17
N ILE A 173 -11.23 -1.45 -12.89
CA ILE A 173 -11.88 -2.27 -11.85
C ILE A 173 -12.84 -1.40 -11.03
N THR A 174 -14.10 -1.81 -10.92
CA THR A 174 -15.16 -1.03 -10.25
C THR A 174 -16.29 -1.87 -9.67
N GLY A 175 -17.06 -1.29 -8.73
CA GLY A 175 -18.27 -1.87 -8.15
C GLY A 175 -18.03 -2.96 -7.11
N GLY A 176 -16.76 -3.29 -6.80
CA GLY A 176 -16.41 -4.36 -5.89
C GLY A 176 -16.84 -4.08 -4.46
N HIS A 177 -17.44 -5.06 -3.80
CA HIS A 177 -17.90 -4.94 -2.41
C HIS A 177 -17.37 -6.11 -1.57
N SER A 178 -16.29 -5.88 -0.84
CA SER A 178 -15.72 -6.84 0.12
C SER A 178 -16.35 -6.64 1.50
N LEU A 179 -16.88 -7.71 2.09
CA LEU A 179 -17.65 -7.65 3.33
C LEU A 179 -17.10 -8.65 4.37
N PHE A 180 -17.03 -8.21 5.62
CA PHE A 180 -16.89 -9.07 6.79
C PHE A 180 -18.23 -9.74 7.09
N ASP A 181 -18.27 -11.06 7.01
CA ASP A 181 -19.47 -11.85 7.26
C ASP A 181 -19.16 -13.03 8.21
N VAL A 182 -19.99 -13.20 9.24
CA VAL A 182 -19.86 -14.25 10.25
C VAL A 182 -20.62 -15.47 9.74
N ALA A 183 -19.91 -16.43 9.14
CA ALA A 183 -20.51 -17.67 8.67
C ALA A 183 -19.95 -18.91 9.37
N ILE A 184 -20.81 -19.92 9.54
CA ILE A 184 -20.52 -21.17 10.29
C ILE A 184 -19.47 -22.06 9.60
N ASP A 185 -19.18 -21.78 8.34
CA ASP A 185 -18.21 -22.44 7.48
C ASP A 185 -16.93 -21.62 7.24
N VAL A 186 -16.81 -20.40 7.79
CA VAL A 186 -15.51 -19.71 7.87
C VAL A 186 -14.54 -20.52 8.74
N GLY A 187 -13.25 -20.48 8.41
CA GLY A 187 -12.24 -21.19 9.20
C GLY A 187 -12.21 -22.70 8.97
N GLN A 188 -12.39 -23.17 7.72
CA GLN A 188 -12.12 -24.57 7.33
C GLN A 188 -10.65 -25.00 7.50
N HIS A 189 -9.79 -24.11 8.01
CA HIS A 189 -8.38 -24.37 8.32
C HIS A 189 -8.24 -24.67 9.82
N SER A 190 -7.59 -25.77 10.17
CA SER A 190 -7.48 -26.26 11.55
C SER A 190 -6.65 -25.37 12.49
N ASP A 191 -5.99 -24.35 11.95
CA ASP A 191 -4.80 -23.75 12.54
C ASP A 191 -5.02 -22.30 13.01
N ASP A 192 -6.17 -21.69 12.68
CA ASP A 192 -6.31 -20.23 12.66
C ASP A 192 -7.55 -19.65 13.37
N GLN A 193 -8.49 -20.52 13.80
CA GLN A 193 -9.71 -20.18 14.55
C GLN A 193 -10.54 -19.03 13.94
N GLN A 194 -10.54 -18.87 12.61
CA GLN A 194 -11.28 -17.79 11.96
C GLN A 194 -12.80 -17.95 12.15
N ILE A 195 -13.49 -16.87 12.53
CA ILE A 195 -14.95 -16.86 12.78
C ILE A 195 -15.76 -16.04 11.76
N ALA A 196 -15.08 -15.25 10.91
CA ALA A 196 -15.69 -14.34 9.95
C ALA A 196 -14.74 -13.99 8.81
N THR A 197 -15.27 -13.70 7.62
CA THR A 197 -14.48 -13.41 6.41
C THR A 197 -13.70 -12.08 6.52
N LEU A 198 -12.54 -11.99 5.88
CA LEU A 198 -11.72 -10.76 5.91
C LEU A 198 -12.12 -9.76 4.82
N ALA A 199 -12.62 -8.60 5.24
CA ALA A 199 -12.89 -7.45 4.37
C ALA A 199 -11.59 -6.82 3.86
N ARG A 200 -11.20 -7.10 2.63
CA ARG A 200 -9.90 -6.70 2.05
C ARG A 200 -10.06 -6.41 0.57
N GLY A 201 -9.31 -5.49 -0.03
CA GLY A 201 -9.13 -5.41 -1.49
C GLY A 201 -10.42 -5.56 -2.29
N ALA A 202 -11.36 -4.62 -2.13
CA ALA A 202 -12.71 -4.79 -2.68
C ALA A 202 -12.74 -4.73 -4.21
N GLY A 203 -11.89 -3.90 -4.82
CA GLY A 203 -11.53 -4.06 -6.23
C GLY A 203 -10.63 -5.28 -6.42
N LEU A 204 -9.41 -5.19 -5.91
CA LEU A 204 -8.33 -6.18 -6.09
C LEU A 204 -7.75 -6.65 -4.75
N ALA A 205 -7.69 -7.98 -4.55
CA ALA A 205 -6.98 -8.61 -3.43
C ALA A 205 -5.90 -9.58 -3.94
N VAL A 206 -4.62 -9.27 -3.72
CA VAL A 206 -3.49 -9.96 -4.36
C VAL A 206 -2.46 -10.41 -3.32
N TRP A 207 -2.33 -11.71 -3.07
CA TRP A 207 -1.19 -12.22 -2.30
C TRP A 207 -0.01 -12.52 -3.23
N GLY A 208 0.70 -11.45 -3.59
CA GLY A 208 1.76 -11.40 -4.60
C GLY A 208 2.06 -9.95 -4.99
N VAL A 209 2.63 -9.74 -6.17
CA VAL A 209 2.83 -8.40 -6.75
C VAL A 209 1.61 -7.98 -7.54
N ALA A 210 0.96 -6.88 -7.13
CA ALA A 210 -0.05 -6.20 -7.95
C ALA A 210 0.64 -5.19 -8.90
N ASN A 211 0.86 -5.62 -10.15
CA ASN A 211 1.46 -4.84 -11.22
C ASN A 211 0.37 -4.18 -12.09
N LEU A 212 0.11 -2.90 -11.88
CA LEU A 212 -1.01 -2.17 -12.48
C LEU A 212 -0.48 -1.06 -13.40
N ASN A 213 -0.90 -1.07 -14.67
CA ASN A 213 -0.48 -0.09 -15.67
C ASN A 213 -1.69 0.48 -16.41
N ASP A 214 -1.79 1.82 -16.47
CA ASP A 214 -2.87 2.53 -17.19
C ASP A 214 -4.29 2.15 -16.70
N CYS A 215 -4.45 1.77 -15.43
CA CYS A 215 -5.71 1.30 -14.85
C CYS A 215 -6.50 2.41 -14.12
N TYR A 216 -7.83 2.28 -14.10
CA TYR A 216 -8.71 3.01 -13.16
C TYR A 216 -9.29 2.02 -12.14
N ILE A 217 -9.06 2.26 -10.84
CA ILE A 217 -9.58 1.44 -9.73
C ILE A 217 -10.48 2.33 -8.85
N TYR A 218 -11.79 2.21 -9.01
CA TYR A 218 -12.74 3.19 -8.46
C TYR A 218 -14.06 2.57 -8.01
N ASP A 219 -14.80 3.27 -7.15
CA ASP A 219 -16.13 2.84 -6.67
C ASP A 219 -16.11 1.39 -6.11
N ASN A 220 -15.10 1.09 -5.28
CA ASN A 220 -14.98 -0.18 -4.56
C ASN A 220 -15.06 0.06 -3.05
N HIS A 221 -15.71 -0.86 -2.34
CA HIS A 221 -16.11 -0.71 -0.93
C HIS A 221 -15.68 -1.91 -0.10
N ALA A 222 -14.83 -1.70 0.91
CA ALA A 222 -14.47 -2.72 1.90
C ALA A 222 -15.14 -2.40 3.25
N GLU A 223 -16.01 -3.28 3.74
CA GLU A 223 -16.77 -3.11 4.98
C GLU A 223 -16.45 -4.23 5.99
N GLY A 224 -15.83 -3.85 7.10
CA GLY A 224 -15.48 -4.69 8.24
C GLY A 224 -16.52 -4.58 9.36
N ASP A 225 -16.34 -5.35 10.44
CA ASP A 225 -17.18 -5.25 11.63
C ASP A 225 -17.07 -3.84 12.24
N PRO A 226 -18.18 -3.08 12.38
CA PRO A 226 -18.13 -1.73 12.97
C PRO A 226 -17.88 -1.72 14.49
N SER A 227 -17.95 -2.88 15.14
CA SER A 227 -17.82 -3.09 16.58
C SER A 227 -16.54 -3.80 16.99
N ASP A 228 -15.92 -4.60 16.11
CA ASP A 228 -14.63 -5.23 16.37
C ASP A 228 -13.45 -4.37 15.86
N SER A 229 -12.57 -3.98 16.77
CA SER A 229 -11.33 -3.27 16.48
C SER A 229 -10.13 -4.19 16.23
N SER A 230 -10.31 -5.52 16.25
CA SER A 230 -9.26 -6.47 15.92
C SER A 230 -8.79 -6.32 14.47
N ARG A 231 -7.61 -6.88 14.16
CA ARG A 231 -7.10 -6.89 12.78
C ARG A 231 -7.96 -7.76 11.86
N ASP A 232 -8.62 -8.79 12.38
CA ASP A 232 -9.54 -9.63 11.62
C ASP A 232 -10.87 -8.91 11.31
N GLY A 233 -11.47 -8.25 12.32
CA GLY A 233 -12.70 -7.48 12.19
C GLY A 233 -12.58 -6.21 11.33
N GLY A 234 -11.37 -5.68 11.16
CA GLY A 234 -11.14 -4.49 10.33
C GLY A 234 -11.32 -4.71 8.83
N ALA A 235 -11.24 -3.62 8.05
CA ALA A 235 -11.28 -3.63 6.58
C ALA A 235 -10.05 -2.92 5.97
N TYR A 236 -9.43 -3.48 4.93
CA TYR A 236 -8.18 -2.94 4.36
C TYR A 236 -8.15 -2.90 2.82
N GLY A 237 -7.76 -1.77 2.23
CA GLY A 237 -7.59 -1.65 0.77
C GLY A 237 -8.91 -1.55 0.04
N GLY A 238 -9.51 -0.36 -0.05
CA GLY A 238 -10.80 -0.17 -0.74
C GLY A 238 -10.68 -0.53 -2.22
N GLY A 239 -9.74 0.10 -2.93
CA GLY A 239 -9.40 -0.27 -4.30
C GLY A 239 -8.50 -1.51 -4.36
N VAL A 240 -7.36 -1.48 -3.67
CA VAL A 240 -6.30 -2.51 -3.78
C VAL A 240 -5.80 -2.94 -2.39
N TYR A 241 -5.71 -4.24 -2.16
CA TYR A 241 -4.94 -4.87 -1.08
C TYR A 241 -3.90 -5.81 -1.70
N ALA A 242 -2.61 -5.62 -1.41
CA ALA A 242 -1.56 -6.50 -1.93
C ALA A 242 -0.35 -6.68 -0.99
N ASP A 243 0.43 -7.75 -1.18
CA ASP A 243 1.73 -7.90 -0.51
C ASP A 243 2.71 -6.82 -1.01
N THR A 244 2.91 -6.74 -2.33
CA THR A 244 3.67 -5.66 -2.99
C THR A 244 2.82 -5.01 -4.08
N VAL A 245 2.98 -3.71 -4.27
CA VAL A 245 2.38 -2.98 -5.40
C VAL A 245 3.45 -2.40 -6.34
N VAL A 246 3.19 -2.48 -7.64
CA VAL A 246 3.95 -1.78 -8.69
C VAL A 246 2.92 -1.11 -9.60
N ILE A 247 2.60 0.15 -9.31
CA ILE A 247 1.47 0.87 -9.91
C ILE A 247 2.03 2.03 -10.73
N ASN A 248 1.70 2.08 -12.01
CA ASN A 248 2.19 3.09 -12.94
C ASN A 248 1.04 3.70 -13.77
N ASN A 249 0.98 5.03 -13.82
CA ASN A 249 0.01 5.80 -14.59
C ASN A 249 -1.47 5.44 -14.33
N CYS A 250 -1.81 5.08 -13.10
CA CYS A 250 -3.16 4.67 -12.71
C CYS A 250 -3.95 5.80 -12.01
N THR A 251 -5.27 5.66 -11.93
CA THR A 251 -6.13 6.46 -11.05
C THR A 251 -6.86 5.55 -10.06
N ILE A 252 -6.67 5.78 -8.76
CA ILE A 252 -7.25 4.99 -7.67
C ILE A 252 -8.07 5.95 -6.82
N SER A 253 -9.38 6.03 -7.06
CA SER A 253 -10.20 7.12 -6.51
C SER A 253 -11.66 6.74 -6.32
N GLY A 254 -12.37 7.40 -5.39
CA GLY A 254 -13.77 7.08 -5.13
C GLY A 254 -13.98 5.76 -4.35
N ASN A 255 -12.93 5.17 -3.77
CA ASN A 255 -13.04 3.91 -3.00
C ASN A 255 -13.33 4.20 -1.51
N THR A 256 -14.01 3.29 -0.83
CA THR A 256 -14.29 3.39 0.62
C THR A 256 -13.79 2.21 1.41
N VAL A 257 -13.40 2.47 2.66
CA VAL A 257 -13.12 1.45 3.67
C VAL A 257 -13.81 1.84 4.98
N SER A 258 -14.56 0.92 5.58
CA SER A 258 -15.25 1.15 6.86
C SER A 258 -15.17 -0.05 7.80
N GLY A 259 -15.16 0.20 9.12
CA GLY A 259 -15.10 -0.84 10.15
C GLY A 259 -14.53 -0.31 11.46
N GLY A 260 -14.38 -1.17 12.48
CA GLY A 260 -13.71 -0.82 13.73
C GLY A 260 -12.24 -0.47 13.47
N GLY A 261 -11.52 -1.36 12.80
CA GLY A 261 -10.25 -1.05 12.14
C GLY A 261 -10.43 -0.78 10.65
N ALA A 262 -9.78 0.24 10.10
CA ALA A 262 -9.85 0.55 8.68
C ALA A 262 -8.54 1.13 8.14
N ALA A 263 -8.03 0.68 6.99
CA ALA A 263 -6.76 1.19 6.44
C ALA A 263 -6.67 1.12 4.91
N GLY A 264 -5.90 2.02 4.31
CA GLY A 264 -5.64 2.02 2.86
C GLY A 264 -6.90 2.30 2.05
N GLY A 265 -7.45 3.50 2.13
CA GLY A 265 -8.73 3.86 1.50
C GLY A 265 -8.72 3.58 -0.02
N GLY A 266 -7.67 4.03 -0.70
CA GLY A 266 -7.33 3.56 -2.05
C GLY A 266 -6.52 2.26 -2.03
N ILE A 267 -5.38 2.25 -1.33
CA ILE A 267 -4.37 1.17 -1.40
C ILE A 267 -3.92 0.74 0.00
N PHE A 268 -3.92 -0.57 0.27
CA PHE A 268 -3.23 -1.20 1.39
C PHE A 268 -2.10 -2.11 0.89
N ILE A 269 -0.92 -1.94 1.47
CA ILE A 269 0.30 -2.65 1.12
C ILE A 269 0.79 -3.37 2.38
N VAL A 270 0.91 -4.71 2.36
CA VAL A 270 1.51 -5.45 3.48
C VAL A 270 3.01 -5.15 3.57
N GLY A 271 3.68 -5.09 2.41
CA GLY A 271 5.06 -4.64 2.27
C GLY A 271 6.05 -5.76 1.98
N GLY A 272 5.75 -6.60 0.99
CA GLY A 272 6.72 -7.45 0.32
C GLY A 272 7.25 -8.65 1.09
N ARG A 273 6.45 -9.20 2.00
CA ARG A 273 6.83 -10.31 2.87
C ARG A 273 7.22 -11.56 2.07
N ASP A 274 6.34 -11.98 1.17
CA ASP A 274 6.45 -13.27 0.47
C ASP A 274 6.89 -13.09 -0.99
N THR A 275 6.67 -11.90 -1.56
CA THR A 275 7.18 -11.53 -2.91
C THR A 275 8.70 -11.33 -2.97
N GLY A 276 9.37 -11.11 -1.84
CA GLY A 276 10.82 -10.86 -1.78
C GLY A 276 11.26 -9.53 -2.40
N GLN A 277 10.31 -8.65 -2.72
CA GLN A 277 10.54 -7.29 -3.21
C GLN A 277 10.85 -6.38 -2.02
N ASP A 278 11.93 -5.60 -2.08
CA ASP A 278 12.29 -4.66 -1.02
C ASP A 278 11.52 -3.32 -1.11
N THR A 279 10.79 -3.09 -2.20
CA THR A 279 10.17 -1.82 -2.55
C THR A 279 8.81 -2.04 -3.22
N SER A 280 7.77 -1.36 -2.72
CA SER A 280 6.52 -1.10 -3.44
C SER A 280 6.57 0.28 -4.11
N GLU A 281 6.19 0.36 -5.38
CA GLU A 281 6.30 1.56 -6.21
C GLU A 281 4.94 2.08 -6.69
N ILE A 282 4.73 3.40 -6.56
CA ILE A 282 3.54 4.13 -7.03
C ILE A 282 4.01 5.33 -7.87
N ILE A 283 3.93 5.20 -9.19
CA ILE A 283 4.55 6.10 -10.16
C ILE A 283 3.49 6.75 -11.04
N LYS A 284 3.56 8.08 -11.23
CA LYS A 284 2.64 8.86 -12.10
C LYS A 284 1.15 8.60 -11.82
N THR A 285 0.83 8.25 -10.59
CA THR A 285 -0.48 7.69 -10.22
C THR A 285 -1.24 8.69 -9.38
N THR A 286 -2.56 8.71 -9.52
CA THR A 286 -3.42 9.58 -8.72
C THR A 286 -4.24 8.78 -7.73
N ILE A 287 -4.13 9.13 -6.45
CA ILE A 287 -4.81 8.49 -5.33
C ILE A 287 -5.66 9.55 -4.65
N SER A 288 -6.92 9.69 -5.06
CA SER A 288 -7.73 10.84 -4.66
C SER A 288 -9.11 10.48 -4.19
N GLU A 289 -9.68 11.31 -3.32
CA GLU A 289 -11.14 11.32 -3.09
C GLU A 289 -11.67 9.95 -2.62
N ASN A 290 -10.81 9.16 -1.95
CA ASN A 290 -11.16 7.94 -1.25
C ASN A 290 -11.53 8.27 0.20
N ARG A 291 -12.25 7.39 0.89
CA ARG A 291 -12.71 7.62 2.28
C ARG A 291 -12.46 6.44 3.20
N ILE A 292 -11.96 6.73 4.40
CA ILE A 292 -11.94 5.80 5.52
C ILE A 292 -12.91 6.28 6.60
N THR A 293 -13.78 5.39 7.05
CA THR A 293 -14.68 5.62 8.21
C THR A 293 -14.44 4.55 9.25
N GLY A 294 -13.68 4.85 10.32
CA GLY A 294 -13.34 3.83 11.30
C GLY A 294 -12.86 4.33 12.65
N ILE A 295 -12.95 3.47 13.67
CA ILE A 295 -12.53 3.82 15.04
C ILE A 295 -10.99 4.02 15.05
N PHE A 296 -10.28 3.07 14.44
CA PHE A 296 -8.86 3.09 14.12
C PHE A 296 -8.74 3.21 12.60
N ALA A 297 -8.07 4.24 12.06
CA ALA A 297 -8.21 4.60 10.65
C ALA A 297 -6.90 5.11 10.02
N TYR A 298 -6.29 4.37 9.10
CA TYR A 298 -4.90 4.61 8.64
C TYR A 298 -4.79 4.81 7.11
N GLY A 299 -4.31 5.97 6.64
CA GLY A 299 -3.95 6.20 5.23
C GLY A 299 -5.13 6.13 4.25
N ALA A 300 -5.97 7.16 4.17
CA ALA A 300 -7.10 7.16 3.22
C ALA A 300 -6.67 7.18 1.74
N GLY A 301 -5.51 7.78 1.41
CA GLY A 301 -4.87 7.54 0.13
C GLY A 301 -4.25 6.15 0.07
N ALA A 302 -3.07 5.99 0.69
CA ALA A 302 -2.35 4.72 0.74
C ALA A 302 -1.75 4.44 2.12
N TYR A 303 -1.76 3.15 2.48
CA TYR A 303 -1.14 2.59 3.70
C TYR A 303 -0.08 1.55 3.33
N SER A 304 1.03 1.52 4.06
CA SER A 304 2.01 0.42 4.02
C SER A 304 2.36 -0.08 5.43
N ASP A 305 2.32 -1.41 5.64
CA ASP A 305 2.75 -2.04 6.89
C ASP A 305 4.27 -2.24 6.97
N GLY A 306 5.00 -2.04 5.86
CA GLY A 306 6.47 -2.15 5.78
C GLY A 306 7.03 -3.57 5.78
N GLY A 307 6.17 -4.58 5.55
CA GLY A 307 6.47 -6.02 5.62
C GLY A 307 5.99 -6.68 6.91
N GLY A 308 5.39 -5.89 7.81
CA GLY A 308 4.98 -6.29 9.15
C GLY A 308 6.16 -6.41 10.12
N ILE A 309 5.88 -6.86 11.35
CA ILE A 309 6.84 -6.88 12.45
C ILE A 309 8.08 -7.73 12.09
N GLY A 310 9.26 -7.09 12.14
CA GLY A 310 10.56 -7.73 11.90
C GLY A 310 11.02 -7.74 10.43
N MET A 311 10.20 -7.21 9.52
CA MET A 311 10.57 -6.92 8.13
C MET A 311 10.69 -5.40 7.94
N SER A 312 11.30 -4.99 6.83
CA SER A 312 11.56 -3.58 6.54
C SER A 312 11.67 -3.38 5.02
N THR A 313 10.60 -2.91 4.41
CA THR A 313 10.50 -2.61 2.97
C THR A 313 10.16 -1.14 2.72
N ARG A 314 10.29 -0.70 1.47
CA ARG A 314 10.15 0.70 1.08
C ARG A 314 8.80 0.96 0.39
N LEU A 315 8.05 1.94 0.88
CA LEU A 315 7.00 2.61 0.10
C LEU A 315 7.64 3.76 -0.70
N LYS A 316 7.54 3.70 -2.03
CA LYS A 316 8.10 4.71 -2.94
C LYS A 316 7.04 5.32 -3.85
N VAL A 317 6.81 6.62 -3.70
CA VAL A 317 5.81 7.40 -4.45
C VAL A 317 6.51 8.45 -5.31
N VAL A 318 6.29 8.43 -6.63
CA VAL A 318 7.06 9.26 -7.60
C VAL A 318 6.17 9.89 -8.67
N ASN A 319 6.26 11.21 -8.87
CA ASN A 319 5.46 11.97 -9.85
C ASN A 319 3.94 11.80 -9.70
N SER A 320 3.46 11.53 -8.48
CA SER A 320 2.08 11.10 -8.20
C SER A 320 1.27 12.21 -7.51
N THR A 321 -0.06 12.13 -7.58
CA THR A 321 -0.98 13.04 -6.85
C THR A 321 -1.73 12.27 -5.77
N VAL A 322 -1.73 12.75 -4.52
CA VAL A 322 -2.52 12.15 -3.42
C VAL A 322 -3.37 13.26 -2.79
N ALA A 323 -4.66 13.30 -3.11
CA ALA A 323 -5.46 14.48 -2.81
C ALA A 323 -6.87 14.20 -2.32
N ARG A 324 -7.36 15.04 -1.39
CA ARG A 324 -8.77 15.04 -0.95
C ARG A 324 -9.30 13.69 -0.45
N ASN A 325 -8.42 12.83 0.00
CA ASN A 325 -8.82 11.63 0.72
C ASN A 325 -9.31 12.05 2.12
N LEU A 326 -10.36 11.40 2.61
CA LEU A 326 -11.04 11.72 3.86
C LEU A 326 -10.85 10.59 4.88
N VAL A 327 -10.45 10.94 6.11
CA VAL A 327 -10.49 10.03 7.26
C VAL A 327 -11.42 10.61 8.31
N GLU A 328 -12.33 9.80 8.83
CA GLU A 328 -13.25 10.19 9.91
C GLU A 328 -13.62 8.99 10.81
N PRO A 329 -14.11 9.23 12.05
CA PRO A 329 -14.72 8.16 12.82
C PRO A 329 -16.10 7.79 12.26
N PRO A 330 -16.73 6.71 12.70
CA PRO A 330 -18.18 6.53 12.52
C PRO A 330 -18.95 7.64 13.26
N LEU A 331 -20.17 7.95 12.80
CA LEU A 331 -21.07 8.90 13.46
C LEU A 331 -21.64 8.31 14.77
N LEU A 332 -20.83 8.36 15.82
CA LEU A 332 -21.17 7.86 17.16
C LEU A 332 -21.80 8.96 18.03
N PRO A 333 -22.76 8.62 18.91
CA PRO A 333 -23.22 9.52 19.96
C PRO A 333 -22.06 10.14 20.77
N PRO A 334 -22.11 11.43 21.15
CA PRO A 334 -20.97 12.13 21.76
C PRO A 334 -20.40 11.43 23.00
N PHE A 335 -21.28 10.87 23.85
CA PHE A 335 -20.86 10.16 25.05
C PHE A 335 -20.01 8.91 24.77
N LEU A 336 -20.08 8.31 23.57
CA LEU A 336 -19.22 7.20 23.18
C LEU A 336 -17.82 7.67 22.75
N LEU A 337 -17.68 8.87 22.20
CA LEU A 337 -16.35 9.49 21.94
C LEU A 337 -15.59 9.75 23.26
N ASP A 338 -16.30 9.96 24.36
CA ASP A 338 -15.73 10.10 25.70
C ASP A 338 -15.55 8.76 26.42
N LEU A 339 -16.54 7.86 26.35
CA LEU A 339 -16.52 6.58 27.05
C LEU A 339 -15.50 5.59 26.49
N LEU A 340 -15.27 5.60 25.18
CA LEU A 340 -14.43 4.60 24.50
C LEU A 340 -12.96 5.04 24.31
N ASP A 341 -12.60 6.29 24.67
CA ASP A 341 -11.26 6.89 24.40
C ASP A 341 -10.80 6.72 22.92
N ILE A 342 -11.74 6.92 21.99
CA ILE A 342 -11.59 6.55 20.58
C ILE A 342 -11.00 7.65 19.70
N GLY A 343 -9.92 7.31 19.02
CA GLY A 343 -9.26 8.18 18.04
C GLY A 343 -7.80 7.80 17.82
N TYR A 344 -7.55 6.70 17.12
CA TYR A 344 -6.18 6.21 16.91
C TYR A 344 -5.66 6.45 15.49
N TRP A 345 -4.45 7.02 15.44
CA TRP A 345 -3.45 6.95 14.35
C TRP A 345 -3.94 7.30 12.94
N ARG A 346 -4.46 8.52 12.77
CA ARG A 346 -5.08 8.94 11.51
C ARG A 346 -4.11 9.66 10.59
N GLY A 347 -4.06 9.24 9.33
CA GLY A 347 -3.30 9.89 8.24
C GLY A 347 -4.16 9.95 6.98
N GLY A 348 -4.35 11.14 6.42
CA GLY A 348 -5.25 11.37 5.27
C GLY A 348 -4.67 10.91 3.94
N GLY A 349 -3.48 11.38 3.59
CA GLY A 349 -2.82 11.05 2.33
C GLY A 349 -2.06 9.71 2.38
N LEU A 350 -0.80 9.76 2.81
CA LEU A 350 0.09 8.60 2.90
C LEU A 350 0.35 8.23 4.36
N TYR A 351 0.25 6.95 4.69
CA TYR A 351 0.60 6.40 6.00
C TYR A 351 1.58 5.23 5.85
N MET A 352 2.57 5.12 6.73
CA MET A 352 3.46 3.95 6.79
C MET A 352 3.80 3.54 8.22
N SER A 353 3.66 2.25 8.52
CA SER A 353 3.88 1.71 9.87
C SER A 353 5.34 1.38 10.16
N ASN A 354 6.01 0.64 9.28
CA ASN A 354 7.41 0.23 9.43
C ASN A 354 8.20 0.48 8.13
N GLY A 355 9.53 0.39 8.16
CA GLY A 355 10.37 0.39 6.98
C GLY A 355 10.75 1.79 6.48
N TYR A 356 10.76 1.99 5.16
CA TYR A 356 11.29 3.21 4.54
C TYR A 356 10.24 3.91 3.68
N MET A 357 10.11 5.23 3.79
CA MET A 357 9.25 6.02 2.90
C MET A 357 10.10 6.87 1.97
N GLN A 358 9.74 6.92 0.69
CA GLN A 358 10.32 7.86 -0.27
C GLN A 358 9.22 8.53 -1.10
N VAL A 359 9.15 9.87 -1.07
CA VAL A 359 8.18 10.68 -1.83
C VAL A 359 8.95 11.68 -2.70
N ILE A 360 8.84 11.52 -4.02
CA ILE A 360 9.62 12.30 -5.01
C ILE A 360 8.69 12.96 -6.02
N SER A 361 8.92 14.26 -6.30
CA SER A 361 8.21 15.02 -7.35
C SER A 361 6.67 14.90 -7.29
N SER A 362 6.11 14.70 -6.10
CA SER A 362 4.70 14.35 -5.91
C SER A 362 3.91 15.49 -5.28
N THR A 363 2.59 15.47 -5.46
CA THR A 363 1.67 16.50 -4.96
C THR A 363 0.71 15.87 -3.96
N ILE A 364 0.75 16.27 -2.68
CA ILE A 364 -0.03 15.67 -1.59
C ILE A 364 -0.79 16.79 -0.87
N VAL A 365 -2.08 16.96 -1.19
CA VAL A 365 -2.81 18.20 -0.86
C VAL A 365 -4.29 17.98 -0.55
N GLU A 366 -4.89 18.90 0.23
CA GLU A 366 -6.33 18.92 0.53
C GLU A 366 -6.88 17.64 1.19
N ASN A 367 -6.04 16.71 1.68
CA ASN A 367 -6.50 15.54 2.43
C ASN A 367 -6.98 15.99 3.83
N GLN A 368 -8.08 15.42 4.31
CA GLN A 368 -8.70 15.84 5.58
C GLN A 368 -8.82 14.68 6.56
N VAL A 369 -8.52 14.97 7.82
CA VAL A 369 -8.61 14.01 8.91
C VAL A 369 -9.45 14.58 10.06
N PHE A 370 -10.56 13.92 10.35
CA PHE A 370 -11.43 14.21 11.49
C PHE A 370 -11.15 13.23 12.61
N GLY A 371 -11.03 13.71 13.85
CA GLY A 371 -10.85 12.82 15.00
C GLY A 371 -10.80 13.53 16.34
N LYS A 372 -10.93 12.76 17.41
CA LYS A 372 -10.60 13.22 18.76
C LYS A 372 -9.13 12.90 19.00
N PRO A 373 -8.26 13.89 19.29
CA PRO A 373 -6.84 13.63 19.51
C PRO A 373 -6.63 12.88 20.82
N ARG A 374 -5.82 11.82 20.78
CA ARG A 374 -5.26 11.19 21.97
C ARG A 374 -3.84 11.72 22.18
N THR A 375 -3.58 12.30 23.34
CA THR A 375 -2.23 12.70 23.74
C THR A 375 -1.48 11.49 24.30
N ASN A 376 -0.34 11.14 23.70
CA ASN A 376 0.55 10.09 24.21
C ASN A 376 1.28 10.50 25.50
N GLU A 377 2.17 9.65 26.01
CA GLU A 377 2.97 9.90 27.22
C GLU A 377 3.92 11.11 27.07
N LEU A 378 4.19 11.53 25.83
CA LEU A 378 4.94 12.75 25.48
C LEU A 378 4.04 14.00 25.36
N ASN A 379 2.76 13.87 25.71
CA ASN A 379 1.71 14.89 25.61
C ASN A 379 1.52 15.45 24.18
N LYS A 380 1.71 14.61 23.15
CA LYS A 380 1.56 15.00 21.74
C LYS A 380 0.35 14.29 21.11
N PRO A 381 -0.48 15.01 20.32
CA PRO A 381 -1.65 14.43 19.67
C PRO A 381 -1.26 13.42 18.60
N ASN A 382 -2.22 12.60 18.19
CA ASN A 382 -1.99 11.41 17.38
C ASN A 382 -2.73 11.38 16.03
N LEU A 383 -2.99 12.56 15.48
CA LEU A 383 -3.67 12.79 14.21
C LEU A 383 -2.68 13.45 13.23
N ALA A 384 -2.79 13.13 11.94
CA ALA A 384 -1.97 13.67 10.87
C ALA A 384 -2.77 13.88 9.58
N GLY A 385 -2.45 14.94 8.81
CA GLY A 385 -3.15 15.29 7.58
C GLY A 385 -2.58 14.61 6.34
N GLY A 386 -1.49 15.16 5.78
CA GLY A 386 -0.94 14.76 4.47
C GLY A 386 -0.15 13.45 4.51
N ILE A 387 1.11 13.52 4.96
CA ILE A 387 1.98 12.35 5.18
C ILE A 387 2.07 12.06 6.67
N ALA A 388 2.00 10.77 7.03
CA ALA A 388 2.35 10.25 8.33
C ALA A 388 3.27 9.02 8.22
N ALA A 389 4.28 8.93 9.07
CA ALA A 389 4.82 7.65 9.52
C ALA A 389 4.20 7.28 10.87
N THR A 390 4.51 6.08 11.41
CA THR A 390 3.87 5.57 12.65
C THR A 390 3.71 6.65 13.69
N ILE A 391 2.46 6.85 14.06
CA ILE A 391 2.12 7.72 15.15
C ILE A 391 2.09 6.80 16.40
N GLY A 392 2.89 7.11 17.43
CA GLY A 392 2.94 6.32 18.67
C GLY A 392 4.08 5.29 18.82
N ASN A 393 3.91 4.37 19.76
CA ASN A 393 4.98 3.54 20.33
C ASN A 393 5.00 2.08 19.83
N ALA A 394 4.07 1.68 18.94
CA ALA A 394 3.89 0.28 18.53
C ALA A 394 4.83 -0.16 17.40
N HIS A 395 5.21 0.78 16.54
CA HIS A 395 6.02 0.57 15.34
C HIS A 395 7.02 1.73 15.17
N ALA A 396 8.03 1.54 14.33
CA ALA A 396 9.03 2.56 14.04
C ALA A 396 9.38 2.55 12.56
N VAL A 397 9.68 3.73 12.02
CA VAL A 397 10.06 3.92 10.61
C VAL A 397 11.54 4.32 10.55
N GLU A 398 12.32 3.65 9.72
CA GLU A 398 13.76 3.84 9.64
C GLU A 398 14.16 5.14 8.92
N ASP A 399 13.55 5.45 7.77
CA ASP A 399 13.82 6.68 7.02
C ASP A 399 12.58 7.21 6.30
N MET A 400 12.41 8.54 6.28
CA MET A 400 11.44 9.25 5.45
C MET A 400 12.18 10.25 4.55
N VAL A 401 12.23 9.95 3.26
CA VAL A 401 12.90 10.77 2.25
C VAL A 401 11.87 11.55 1.42
N ILE A 402 11.94 12.89 1.41
CA ILE A 402 11.04 13.75 0.61
C ILE A 402 11.85 14.67 -0.32
N GLY A 403 11.59 14.61 -1.62
CA GLY A 403 12.27 15.43 -2.62
C GLY A 403 11.31 16.05 -3.63
N HIS A 404 11.58 17.29 -4.04
CA HIS A 404 10.92 17.95 -5.17
C HIS A 404 9.38 18.05 -5.09
N SER A 405 8.80 17.86 -3.91
CA SER A 405 7.37 17.58 -3.73
C SER A 405 6.61 18.79 -3.18
N ILE A 406 5.31 18.86 -3.48
CA ILE A 406 4.38 19.88 -2.98
C ILE A 406 3.46 19.19 -1.97
N ILE A 407 3.50 19.63 -0.72
CA ILE A 407 2.74 19.02 0.39
C ILE A 407 2.13 20.17 1.20
N ALA A 408 0.89 20.54 0.89
CA ALA A 408 0.28 21.77 1.40
C ALA A 408 -1.26 21.64 1.50
N GLY A 409 -1.85 22.35 2.46
CA GLY A 409 -3.31 22.44 2.61
C GLY A 409 -3.99 21.15 3.07
N ASN A 410 -3.26 20.19 3.63
CA ASN A 410 -3.84 19.03 4.31
C ASN A 410 -4.22 19.43 5.75
N THR A 411 -5.40 19.03 6.22
CA THR A 411 -5.94 19.52 7.51
C THR A 411 -6.37 18.42 8.47
N VAL A 412 -6.19 18.71 9.76
CA VAL A 412 -6.76 17.94 10.86
C VAL A 412 -7.87 18.76 11.53
N HIS A 413 -8.98 18.10 11.85
CA HIS A 413 -10.18 18.66 12.46
C HIS A 413 -10.48 17.92 13.78
N GLU A 414 -10.29 18.61 14.91
CA GLU A 414 -10.47 18.00 16.22
C GLU A 414 -11.94 18.03 16.65
N ILE A 415 -12.51 16.85 16.86
CA ILE A 415 -13.90 16.65 17.25
C ILE A 415 -14.04 16.86 18.76
N GLN A 416 -14.90 17.79 19.17
CA GLN A 416 -15.32 17.99 20.57
C GLN A 416 -16.70 17.40 20.86
N GLY A 417 -17.50 17.08 19.84
CA GLY A 417 -18.82 16.48 19.99
C GLY A 417 -19.44 16.10 18.65
N VAL A 418 -20.70 15.64 18.70
CA VAL A 418 -21.53 15.36 17.52
C VAL A 418 -22.88 16.03 17.74
N GLY A 419 -23.13 17.06 16.95
CA GLY A 419 -24.35 17.86 16.98
C GLY A 419 -25.38 17.35 15.97
N ARG A 420 -26.48 18.11 15.84
CA ARG A 420 -27.59 17.78 14.92
C ARG A 420 -27.19 17.69 13.44
N PHE A 421 -26.06 18.29 13.06
CA PHE A 421 -25.63 18.45 11.66
C PHE A 421 -24.27 17.77 11.36
N GLY A 422 -23.78 16.90 12.25
CA GLY A 422 -22.48 16.23 12.12
C GLY A 422 -21.53 16.58 13.28
N TYR A 423 -20.22 16.44 13.06
CA TYR A 423 -19.21 16.73 14.07
C TYR A 423 -19.19 18.20 14.50
N GLU A 424 -19.07 18.42 15.80
CA GLU A 424 -18.76 19.72 16.38
C GLU A 424 -17.23 19.85 16.48
N ILE A 425 -16.66 20.67 15.60
CA ILE A 425 -15.21 20.85 15.46
C ILE A 425 -14.74 21.94 16.41
N GLY A 426 -13.86 21.57 17.35
CA GLY A 426 -13.28 22.48 18.32
C GLY A 426 -12.03 23.21 17.85
N ASN A 427 -11.27 22.58 16.95
CA ASN A 427 -10.01 23.08 16.43
C ASN A 427 -9.78 22.56 15.00
N THR A 428 -9.05 23.31 14.20
CA THR A 428 -8.64 22.89 12.85
C THR A 428 -7.28 23.49 12.55
N TYR A 429 -6.35 22.65 12.09
CA TYR A 429 -4.98 23.06 11.78
C TYR A 429 -4.46 22.36 10.53
N ALA A 430 -3.52 23.02 9.84
CA ALA A 430 -2.77 22.43 8.74
C ALA A 430 -1.71 21.46 9.28
N HIS A 431 -1.54 20.31 8.62
CA HIS A 431 -0.63 19.26 9.06
C HIS A 431 -0.19 18.41 7.87
N ASP A 432 0.76 18.95 7.10
CA ASP A 432 1.11 18.44 5.78
C ASP A 432 2.09 17.27 5.82
N VAL A 433 3.16 17.39 6.61
CA VAL A 433 4.08 16.29 6.89
C VAL A 433 4.19 16.13 8.40
N PHE A 434 3.78 14.97 8.89
CA PHE A 434 3.94 14.57 10.27
C PHE A 434 4.94 13.42 10.38
N SER A 435 6.01 13.62 11.15
CA SER A 435 7.12 12.66 11.21
C SER A 435 6.77 11.34 11.89
N GLY A 436 5.79 11.34 12.79
CA GLY A 436 5.61 10.22 13.71
C GLY A 436 6.93 9.80 14.38
N SER A 437 7.05 8.50 14.61
CA SER A 437 8.17 7.80 15.22
C SER A 437 9.32 7.47 14.24
N VAL A 438 9.50 8.25 13.16
CA VAL A 438 10.67 8.06 12.27
C VAL A 438 11.97 8.19 13.06
N PHE A 439 12.95 7.37 12.71
CA PHE A 439 14.32 7.54 13.13
C PHE A 439 15.03 8.62 12.33
N GLU A 440 14.83 8.70 11.01
CA GLU A 440 15.48 9.68 10.13
C GLU A 440 14.50 10.37 9.18
N PHE A 441 14.67 11.68 8.98
CA PHE A 441 13.94 12.48 8.01
C PHE A 441 14.93 13.19 7.09
N ARG A 442 14.83 12.94 5.77
CA ARG A 442 15.73 13.49 4.77
C ARG A 442 14.98 14.26 3.70
N SER A 443 15.27 15.56 3.56
CA SER A 443 14.92 16.27 2.35
C SER A 443 15.94 16.00 1.24
N LEU A 444 15.50 15.97 -0.01
CA LEU A 444 16.37 16.07 -1.20
C LEU A 444 16.37 17.47 -1.83
N GLY A 445 15.73 18.45 -1.20
CA GLY A 445 15.63 19.82 -1.67
C GLY A 445 14.44 20.09 -2.61
N TYR A 446 14.22 21.37 -2.88
CA TYR A 446 13.16 21.92 -3.74
C TYR A 446 11.73 21.51 -3.37
N ASN A 447 11.48 21.15 -2.11
CA ASN A 447 10.13 20.88 -1.61
C ASN A 447 9.35 22.17 -1.33
N ARG A 448 8.02 22.06 -1.33
CA ARG A 448 7.06 23.11 -0.99
C ARG A 448 6.14 22.55 0.08
N ILE A 449 6.47 22.78 1.36
CA ILE A 449 5.74 22.21 2.50
C ILE A 449 4.98 23.32 3.21
N GLY A 450 3.71 23.10 3.53
CA GLY A 450 2.90 24.05 4.31
C GLY A 450 3.26 23.97 5.80
N VAL A 451 3.01 22.81 6.43
CA VAL A 451 3.37 22.52 7.83
C VAL A 451 4.19 21.24 7.95
N LEU A 452 5.44 21.39 8.42
CA LEU A 452 6.36 20.28 8.72
C LEU A 452 6.46 20.05 10.24
N ASP A 453 5.74 19.05 10.75
CA ASP A 453 5.79 18.64 12.17
C ASP A 453 6.76 17.47 12.39
N LEU A 454 7.94 17.79 12.91
CA LEU A 454 8.98 16.84 13.29
C LEU A 454 9.09 16.68 14.82
N SER A 455 7.97 16.81 15.55
CA SER A 455 7.96 16.79 17.01
C SER A 455 8.08 15.39 17.63
N GLN A 456 7.75 14.31 16.90
CA GLN A 456 7.72 12.94 17.44
C GLN A 456 8.87 12.03 16.98
N ILE A 457 9.84 12.54 16.20
CA ILE A 457 11.03 11.80 15.76
C ILE A 457 11.69 11.07 16.93
N LEU A 458 11.94 9.77 16.77
CA LEU A 458 12.57 8.95 17.80
C LEU A 458 14.07 9.24 17.89
N VAL A 459 14.54 9.38 19.13
CA VAL A 459 15.96 9.45 19.45
C VAL A 459 16.33 8.16 20.21
N PRO A 460 17.14 7.25 19.63
CA PRO A 460 17.48 6.00 20.30
C PRO A 460 18.31 6.28 21.57
N ILE A 461 17.73 5.91 22.71
CA ILE A 461 18.32 6.09 24.03
C ILE A 461 19.38 5.01 24.28
N GLY A 462 20.61 5.44 24.56
CA GLY A 462 21.67 4.58 25.10
C GLY A 462 22.75 4.11 24.12
N GLU A 463 22.60 4.31 22.81
CA GLU A 463 23.59 3.84 21.82
C GLU A 463 24.83 4.76 21.70
N PRO A 464 26.03 4.35 22.17
CA PRO A 464 27.17 5.28 22.32
C PRO A 464 27.87 5.66 21.01
N ILE A 465 27.64 4.90 19.94
CA ILE A 465 28.29 5.05 18.64
C ILE A 465 27.46 5.83 17.61
N TRP A 466 26.23 6.22 17.95
CA TRP A 466 25.33 6.95 17.06
C TRP A 466 25.53 8.46 17.19
N ALA A 467 26.41 9.01 16.35
CA ALA A 467 27.05 10.31 16.54
C ALA A 467 26.17 11.57 16.41
N SER A 468 24.90 11.45 16.00
CA SER A 468 23.94 12.58 15.97
C SER A 468 22.62 12.21 16.64
N LEU A 469 22.14 13.14 17.47
CA LEU A 469 20.82 13.12 18.10
C LEU A 469 19.82 14.02 17.35
N SER A 470 20.32 14.84 16.40
CA SER A 470 19.48 15.42 15.35
C SER A 470 19.46 14.48 14.15
N ARG A 471 18.26 14.05 13.78
CA ARG A 471 17.98 13.13 12.66
C ARG A 471 17.21 13.82 11.52
N LYS A 472 17.19 15.16 11.56
CA LYS A 472 16.46 16.04 10.68
C LYS A 472 17.45 16.57 9.64
N HIS A 473 17.43 16.06 8.43
CA HIS A 473 18.29 16.54 7.34
C HIS A 473 17.53 17.59 6.51
N TYR A 474 17.17 18.71 7.15
CA TYR A 474 16.28 19.77 6.65
C TYR A 474 16.63 21.13 7.30
N PRO A 475 16.50 22.27 6.59
CA PRO A 475 16.13 22.41 5.17
C PRO A 475 17.30 22.08 4.23
N GLN A 476 16.96 21.73 2.99
CA GLN A 476 17.90 21.51 1.91
C GLN A 476 17.76 22.59 0.82
N ALA A 477 18.68 22.54 -0.16
CA ALA A 477 18.74 23.52 -1.24
C ALA A 477 17.37 23.69 -1.93
N GLY A 478 16.85 24.93 -1.90
CA GLY A 478 15.60 25.29 -2.56
C GLY A 478 14.31 24.85 -1.88
N ASP A 479 14.35 24.19 -0.71
CA ASP A 479 13.14 23.93 0.09
C ASP A 479 12.48 25.26 0.53
N LEU A 480 11.15 25.27 0.58
CA LEU A 480 10.35 26.32 1.24
C LEU A 480 9.35 25.66 2.19
N ASP A 481 9.24 26.22 3.39
CA ASP A 481 8.29 25.88 4.45
C ASP A 481 7.24 26.99 4.58
N GLY A 482 6.09 26.72 5.21
CA GLY A 482 5.03 27.71 5.41
C GLY A 482 4.36 28.18 4.11
N VAL A 483 4.36 27.38 3.05
CA VAL A 483 3.70 27.77 1.78
C VAL A 483 2.18 27.58 1.84
N GLU A 484 1.44 28.54 1.27
CA GLU A 484 0.00 28.42 1.10
C GLU A 484 -0.33 27.69 -0.20
N LEU A 485 -1.34 26.80 -0.16
CA LEU A 485 -1.73 25.93 -1.29
C LEU A 485 -1.91 26.72 -2.61
N THR A 486 -2.58 27.87 -2.53
CA THR A 486 -2.90 28.74 -3.68
C THR A 486 -1.71 29.49 -4.28
N GLU A 487 -0.55 29.49 -3.61
CA GLU A 487 0.69 30.09 -4.12
C GLU A 487 1.52 29.10 -4.96
N VAL A 488 1.32 27.79 -4.73
CA VAL A 488 2.12 26.70 -5.29
C VAL A 488 1.38 25.81 -6.28
N LEU A 489 0.03 25.82 -6.28
CA LEU A 489 -0.82 25.07 -7.21
C LEU A 489 -1.94 25.93 -7.81
N GLY A 490 -2.29 25.62 -9.06
CA GLY A 490 -3.51 26.10 -9.71
C GLY A 490 -4.69 25.14 -9.51
N THR A 491 -5.76 25.35 -10.26
CA THR A 491 -6.99 24.53 -10.21
C THR A 491 -6.70 23.06 -10.52
N ALA A 492 -7.39 22.16 -9.79
CA ALA A 492 -7.42 20.73 -10.07
C ALA A 492 -8.00 20.43 -11.45
N ALA A 493 -7.42 19.47 -12.16
CA ALA A 493 -8.11 18.73 -13.22
C ALA A 493 -8.94 17.62 -12.57
N LEU A 494 -10.20 17.50 -12.96
CA LEU A 494 -11.13 16.49 -12.42
C LEU A 494 -11.42 15.40 -13.47
N SER A 495 -11.82 14.23 -12.99
CA SER A 495 -12.32 13.11 -13.79
C SER A 495 -13.65 13.49 -14.44
N SER A 496 -14.03 12.76 -15.49
CA SER A 496 -15.37 12.83 -16.09
C SER A 496 -16.24 11.61 -15.77
N ILE A 497 -15.68 10.56 -15.15
CA ILE A 497 -16.34 9.26 -14.94
C ILE A 497 -16.28 8.74 -13.49
N ILE A 498 -15.37 9.27 -12.65
CA ILE A 498 -15.22 8.85 -11.25
C ILE A 498 -15.82 9.94 -10.34
N THR A 499 -16.83 9.59 -9.55
CA THR A 499 -17.40 10.42 -8.48
C THR A 499 -16.50 10.41 -7.26
N SER A 500 -16.37 11.53 -6.55
CA SER A 500 -15.70 11.56 -5.24
C SER A 500 -16.57 10.91 -4.15
N VAL A 501 -15.93 10.15 -3.26
CA VAL A 501 -16.50 9.76 -1.96
C VAL A 501 -15.74 10.36 -0.77
N GLY A 502 -14.66 11.12 -1.05
CA GLY A 502 -13.74 11.72 -0.09
C GLY A 502 -14.21 13.08 0.40
N VAL A 503 -13.38 14.11 0.25
CA VAL A 503 -13.66 15.46 0.77
C VAL A 503 -14.76 16.17 -0.03
N GLN A 504 -14.84 15.98 -1.34
CA GLN A 504 -15.85 16.66 -2.20
C GLN A 504 -16.92 15.70 -2.76
N THR A 505 -17.75 15.14 -1.88
CA THR A 505 -18.77 14.10 -2.20
C THR A 505 -19.84 14.44 -3.24
N THR A 506 -19.84 15.64 -3.83
CA THR A 506 -20.74 16.04 -4.93
C THR A 506 -20.01 16.28 -6.26
N ASP A 507 -18.69 16.22 -6.27
CA ASP A 507 -17.85 16.51 -7.43
C ASP A 507 -17.15 15.24 -7.95
N ASN A 508 -16.50 15.35 -9.11
CA ASN A 508 -15.71 14.26 -9.67
C ASN A 508 -14.31 14.21 -9.07
N ALA A 509 -13.73 13.00 -9.03
CA ALA A 509 -12.42 12.77 -8.44
C ALA A 509 -11.29 13.58 -9.09
N VAL A 510 -10.27 13.96 -8.33
CA VAL A 510 -9.12 14.73 -8.83
C VAL A 510 -8.21 13.83 -9.67
N LEU A 511 -7.68 14.36 -10.77
CA LEU A 511 -6.68 13.69 -11.61
C LEU A 511 -5.27 14.25 -11.42
N HIS A 512 -5.11 15.57 -11.30
CA HIS A 512 -3.84 16.24 -10.98
C HIS A 512 -4.05 17.73 -10.70
N TYR A 513 -3.04 18.40 -10.16
CA TYR A 513 -2.95 19.85 -10.09
C TYR A 513 -1.87 20.35 -11.05
N ARG A 514 -2.00 21.60 -11.53
CA ARG A 514 -0.91 22.27 -12.23
C ARG A 514 -0.04 23.04 -11.23
N PRO A 515 1.29 22.84 -11.21
CA PRO A 515 2.21 23.70 -10.47
C PRO A 515 2.02 25.19 -10.83
N LEU A 516 2.17 26.06 -9.84
CA LEU A 516 2.00 27.51 -9.92
C LEU A 516 3.10 28.22 -9.14
N GLY A 517 3.40 29.47 -9.53
CA GLY A 517 4.21 30.38 -8.70
C GLY A 517 5.57 29.80 -8.34
N SER A 518 5.84 29.65 -7.04
CA SER A 518 7.14 29.23 -6.53
C SER A 518 7.49 27.75 -6.76
N SER A 519 6.56 26.92 -7.27
CA SER A 519 6.82 25.50 -7.59
C SER A 519 7.24 25.26 -9.05
N LEU A 520 7.08 26.25 -9.94
CA LEU A 520 7.38 26.10 -11.37
C LEU A 520 8.90 26.05 -11.65
N ASN A 521 9.35 25.02 -12.36
CA ASN A 521 10.72 24.89 -12.91
C ASN A 521 11.87 25.08 -11.89
N GLN A 522 11.67 24.61 -10.66
CA GLN A 522 12.62 24.83 -9.56
C GLN A 522 13.79 23.85 -9.54
N ILE A 523 13.57 22.61 -9.98
CA ILE A 523 14.55 21.53 -9.90
C ILE A 523 15.66 21.79 -10.95
N PRO A 524 16.96 21.76 -10.57
CA PRO A 524 18.06 21.92 -11.51
C PRO A 524 18.06 20.82 -12.58
N ALA A 525 18.33 21.19 -13.84
CA ALA A 525 18.44 20.25 -14.96
C ALA A 525 19.70 19.35 -14.93
N SER A 526 20.61 19.60 -13.98
CA SER A 526 21.83 18.82 -13.73
C SER A 526 21.85 18.31 -12.29
N THR A 527 22.61 17.26 -12.01
CA THR A 527 22.92 16.83 -10.64
C THR A 527 23.38 18.02 -9.80
N TYR A 528 22.77 18.18 -8.63
CA TYR A 528 23.11 19.21 -7.65
C TYR A 528 23.65 18.53 -6.38
N PRO A 529 24.61 19.15 -5.67
CA PRO A 529 25.11 18.60 -4.42
C PRO A 529 24.04 18.77 -3.32
N LEU A 530 23.82 17.73 -2.54
CA LEU A 530 23.14 17.82 -1.25
C LEU A 530 24.19 17.97 -0.15
N THR A 531 24.06 18.98 0.71
CA THR A 531 24.89 19.09 1.91
C THR A 531 24.02 18.67 3.08
N GLU A 532 24.34 17.58 3.79
CA GLU A 532 23.53 17.21 4.96
C GLU A 532 23.60 18.31 6.03
N VAL A 533 22.48 19.01 6.22
CA VAL A 533 22.28 19.98 7.29
C VAL A 533 21.60 19.25 8.43
N LEU A 534 22.29 19.06 9.55
CA LEU A 534 21.67 18.58 10.78
C LEU A 534 20.81 19.70 11.37
N GLY A 535 19.49 19.50 11.41
CA GLY A 535 18.53 20.46 11.94
C GLY A 535 18.74 20.73 13.43
N GLU A 536 18.40 21.93 13.88
CA GLU A 536 18.56 22.32 15.28
C GLU A 536 17.45 21.72 16.16
N LEU A 537 17.79 21.39 17.41
CA LEU A 537 16.83 20.97 18.43
C LEU A 537 16.42 22.21 19.25
N SER A 538 15.15 22.59 19.15
CA SER A 538 14.53 23.61 20.02
C SER A 538 13.75 22.91 21.13
N GLY A 539 14.25 22.97 22.35
CA GLY A 539 13.71 22.24 23.49
C GLY A 539 14.31 22.66 24.83
N ASN A 540 13.93 21.98 25.91
CA ASN A 540 14.51 22.20 27.23
C ASN A 540 16.01 21.83 27.26
N SER A 541 16.78 22.39 28.18
CA SER A 541 18.21 22.04 28.33
C SER A 541 18.39 20.56 28.70
N GLY A 542 18.84 19.75 27.74
CA GLY A 542 18.93 18.30 27.85
C GLY A 542 18.04 17.53 26.86
N GLU A 543 17.10 18.21 26.19
CA GLU A 543 16.26 17.62 25.16
C GLU A 543 17.11 17.22 23.94
N GLY A 544 17.08 15.93 23.59
CA GLY A 544 17.99 15.35 22.60
C GLY A 544 19.47 15.35 23.00
N GLN A 545 19.79 15.29 24.30
CA GLN A 545 21.06 14.75 24.78
C GLN A 545 20.93 13.25 25.06
N ASN A 546 22.00 12.47 24.87
CA ASN A 546 22.01 11.06 25.27
C ASN A 546 21.85 11.02 26.80
N PRO A 547 20.88 10.28 27.38
CA PRO A 547 20.68 10.27 28.83
C PRO A 547 21.86 9.69 29.62
N MET A 548 22.80 8.99 28.97
CA MET A 548 24.10 8.61 29.55
C MET A 548 25.10 9.79 29.70
N LEU A 549 24.81 10.94 29.08
CA LEU A 549 25.60 12.17 29.17
C LEU A 549 24.94 13.24 30.06
N LEU A 550 23.71 13.00 30.53
CA LEU A 550 23.11 13.82 31.58
C LEU A 550 23.81 13.49 32.92
N PRO A 551 24.29 14.49 33.67
CA PRO A 551 24.75 14.23 35.03
C PRO A 551 23.55 13.77 35.88
N LEU A 552 23.67 12.59 36.49
CA LEU A 552 22.75 12.13 37.52
C LEU A 552 22.69 13.19 38.64
N MET A 553 21.51 13.76 38.88
CA MET A 553 21.19 14.61 40.04
C MET A 553 20.47 13.79 41.10
#